data_AF-K9VQI6-F1
#
_entry.id   AF-K9VQI6-F1
#
_cell.length_a   1.000
_cell.length_b   1.000
_cell.length_c   1.000
_cell.angle_alpha   90.00
_cell.angle_beta   90.00
_cell.angle_gamma   90.00
#
_symmetry.space_group_name_H-M   'P 1'
#
loop_
_entity.id
_entity.type
_entity.pdbx_description
1 polymer ?
#
loop_
_entity_poly.entity_id
_entity_poly.type
_entity_poly.pdbx_seq_one_letter_code
_entity_poly.pdbx_strand_id
1 'polypeptide(L)'
;MNSSQKFDIRLTERFLEDWADPPEDPLGELSHFEMGWRCFCFEYNHKVFIEIGDAQKEVFLDPDICMMIDNYFPKEIAKLSQGKPIEIDFGESWFTIMLLPIDNKINCTWIKFGTSCWEKQFEFDRTHVLDVLRGFLEEVMQLAVDKGYITAEEKDEFISPAFSGNTDAVAIAHPLPDGVTKRLKPL
;
A
#
# COMPACT_ATOMS: atom_id res chain seq x y z
N MET A 1 25.49 8.59 -14.55
CA MET A 1 24.65 9.63 -13.92
C MET A 1 23.37 8.94 -13.50
N ASN A 2 23.14 8.84 -12.19
CA ASN A 2 21.98 8.17 -11.58
C ASN A 2 20.71 8.94 -11.96
N SER A 3 19.88 8.39 -12.83
CA SER A 3 18.46 8.74 -12.80
C SER A 3 17.95 8.25 -11.44
N SER A 4 17.57 9.15 -10.54
CA SER A 4 16.80 8.79 -9.36
C SER A 4 15.56 8.05 -9.84
N GLN A 5 15.54 6.73 -9.73
CA GLN A 5 14.34 5.95 -10.01
C GLN A 5 13.29 6.41 -9.00
N LYS A 6 12.11 6.79 -9.49
CA LYS A 6 11.00 7.22 -8.64
C LYS A 6 10.10 6.03 -8.33
N PHE A 7 9.58 5.97 -7.12
CA PHE A 7 8.46 5.11 -6.75
C PHE A 7 7.37 6.05 -6.26
N ASP A 8 6.28 6.19 -7.02
CA ASP A 8 5.21 7.14 -6.72
C ASP A 8 3.85 6.54 -7.13
N ILE A 9 2.85 6.79 -6.29
CA ILE A 9 1.45 6.44 -6.52
C ILE A 9 0.63 7.63 -6.03
N ARG A 10 -0.14 8.25 -6.91
CA ARG A 10 -0.88 9.47 -6.56
C ARG A 10 -2.22 9.56 -7.27
N LEU A 11 -3.19 10.14 -6.56
CA LEU A 11 -4.44 10.60 -7.17
C LEU A 11 -4.16 11.76 -8.13
N THR A 12 -4.91 11.79 -9.23
CA THR A 12 -4.82 12.85 -10.25
C THR A 12 -6.22 13.41 -10.52
N GLU A 13 -6.57 13.73 -11.77
CA GLU A 13 -7.90 14.27 -12.05
C GLU A 13 -9.04 13.24 -11.87
N ARG A 14 -10.23 13.77 -11.62
CA ARG A 14 -11.48 13.00 -11.67
C ARG A 14 -11.74 12.47 -13.07
N PHE A 15 -12.19 11.22 -13.13
CA PHE A 15 -12.81 10.66 -14.30
C PHE A 15 -14.33 10.83 -14.15
N LEU A 16 -14.99 11.37 -15.18
CA LEU A 16 -16.41 11.77 -15.11
C LEU A 16 -17.30 10.95 -16.06
N GLU A 17 -16.74 9.98 -16.77
CA GLU A 17 -17.52 9.12 -17.66
C GLU A 17 -17.89 7.84 -16.91
N ASP A 18 -19.18 7.66 -16.66
CA ASP A 18 -19.70 6.44 -16.06
C ASP A 18 -20.28 5.53 -17.15
N TRP A 19 -19.63 4.40 -17.37
CA TRP A 19 -20.03 3.39 -18.36
C TRP A 19 -20.64 2.14 -17.71
N ALA A 20 -20.67 2.09 -16.38
CA ALA A 20 -21.17 0.99 -15.58
C ALA A 20 -22.37 1.44 -14.72
N ASP A 21 -23.16 0.47 -14.26
CA ASP A 21 -24.23 0.73 -13.30
C ASP A 21 -23.63 0.95 -11.89
N PRO A 22 -24.27 1.78 -11.06
CA PRO A 22 -23.83 2.00 -9.69
C PRO A 22 -23.76 0.69 -8.88
N PRO A 23 -22.85 0.59 -7.89
CA PRO A 23 -22.82 -0.55 -6.98
C PRO A 23 -24.16 -0.76 -6.28
N GLU A 24 -24.59 -2.01 -6.17
CA GLU A 24 -25.78 -2.43 -5.42
C GLU A 24 -25.43 -3.52 -4.41
N ASP A 25 -26.12 -3.56 -3.28
CA ASP A 25 -26.08 -4.65 -2.30
C ASP A 25 -27.50 -5.21 -2.07
N PRO A 26 -28.06 -5.95 -3.04
CA PRO A 26 -29.43 -6.44 -2.95
C PRO A 26 -29.62 -7.49 -1.84
N LEU A 27 -28.54 -8.15 -1.40
CA LEU A 27 -28.57 -9.15 -0.35
C LEU A 27 -28.33 -8.54 1.04
N GLY A 28 -27.80 -7.31 1.12
CA GLY A 28 -27.48 -6.64 2.39
C GLY A 28 -26.31 -7.32 3.12
N GLU A 29 -25.38 -7.91 2.37
CA GLU A 29 -24.24 -8.66 2.92
C GLU A 29 -23.02 -7.77 3.18
N LEU A 30 -22.97 -6.60 2.55
CA LEU A 30 -21.86 -5.67 2.71
C LEU A 30 -22.04 -4.84 3.97
N SER A 31 -20.94 -4.65 4.69
CA SER A 31 -20.87 -3.64 5.74
C SER A 31 -21.04 -2.23 5.16
N HIS A 32 -21.34 -1.27 6.04
CA HIS A 32 -21.43 0.14 5.66
C HIS A 32 -20.12 0.61 5.00
N PHE A 33 -18.96 0.26 5.58
CA PHE A 33 -17.65 0.53 4.99
C PHE A 33 -17.51 -0.04 3.57
N GLU A 34 -17.80 -1.33 3.35
CA GLU A 34 -17.62 -1.98 2.04
C GLU A 34 -18.50 -1.33 0.97
N MET A 35 -19.77 -1.07 1.29
CA MET A 35 -20.67 -0.40 0.37
C MET A 35 -20.25 1.04 0.12
N GLY A 36 -19.91 1.79 1.17
CA GLY A 36 -19.44 3.16 1.09
C GLY A 36 -18.18 3.29 0.22
N TRP A 37 -17.20 2.41 0.42
CA TRP A 37 -15.98 2.35 -0.36
C TRP A 37 -16.24 2.11 -1.86
N ARG A 38 -17.13 1.17 -2.20
CA ARG A 38 -17.51 0.89 -3.59
C ARG A 38 -18.23 2.08 -4.23
N CYS A 39 -19.20 2.67 -3.54
CA CYS A 39 -19.89 3.88 -4.00
C CYS A 39 -18.91 5.05 -4.20
N PHE A 40 -17.96 5.23 -3.30
CA PHE A 40 -16.92 6.25 -3.44
C PHE A 40 -16.08 6.04 -4.69
N CYS A 41 -15.60 4.81 -4.93
CA CYS A 41 -14.78 4.53 -6.10
C CYS A 41 -15.53 4.77 -7.41
N PHE A 42 -16.82 4.41 -7.46
CA PHE A 42 -17.69 4.63 -8.60
C PHE A 42 -18.02 6.12 -8.81
N GLU A 43 -18.70 6.76 -7.85
CA GLU A 43 -19.23 8.12 -8.02
C GLU A 43 -18.13 9.20 -7.97
N TYR A 44 -17.04 8.91 -7.26
CA TYR A 44 -15.89 9.79 -7.11
C TYR A 44 -14.66 9.21 -7.81
N ASN A 45 -14.83 8.56 -8.96
CA ASN A 45 -13.74 7.93 -9.69
C ASN A 45 -12.62 8.92 -10.03
N HIS A 46 -11.38 8.56 -9.67
CA HIS A 46 -10.17 9.32 -9.98
C HIS A 46 -9.23 8.45 -10.76
N LYS A 47 -8.48 9.08 -11.65
CA LYS A 47 -7.26 8.49 -12.17
C LYS A 47 -6.21 8.40 -11.07
N VAL A 48 -5.53 7.27 -11.02
CA VAL A 48 -4.35 7.06 -10.18
C VAL A 48 -3.15 6.85 -11.10
N PHE A 49 -2.15 7.70 -10.93
CA PHE A 49 -0.91 7.61 -11.67
C PHE A 49 0.12 6.83 -10.87
N ILE A 50 0.69 5.79 -11.47
CA ILE A 50 1.70 4.92 -10.87
C ILE A 50 2.99 5.09 -11.66
N GLU A 51 4.06 5.47 -10.98
CA GLU A 51 5.41 5.64 -11.53
C GLU A 51 6.41 4.78 -10.77
N ILE A 52 7.08 3.87 -11.48
CA ILE A 52 8.10 2.98 -10.93
C ILE A 52 9.30 2.97 -11.88
N GLY A 53 10.35 3.69 -11.50
CA GLY A 53 11.54 3.88 -12.32
C GLY A 53 11.23 4.63 -13.61
N ASP A 54 11.30 3.93 -14.75
CA ASP A 54 10.92 4.45 -16.07
C ASP A 54 9.60 3.85 -16.58
N ALA A 55 8.93 3.02 -15.76
CA ALA A 55 7.61 2.49 -16.04
C ALA A 55 6.55 3.41 -15.45
N GLN A 56 5.50 3.68 -16.23
CA GLN A 56 4.36 4.48 -15.80
C GLN A 56 3.06 3.88 -16.31
N LYS A 57 1.99 4.07 -15.55
CA LYS A 57 0.63 3.71 -15.95
C LYS A 57 -0.42 4.53 -15.20
N GLU A 58 -1.51 4.85 -15.89
CA GLU A 58 -2.74 5.34 -15.30
C GLU A 58 -3.68 4.15 -15.07
N VAL A 59 -4.29 4.11 -13.88
CA VAL A 59 -5.40 3.23 -13.50
C VAL A 59 -6.51 4.09 -12.91
N PHE A 60 -7.62 3.49 -12.49
CA PHE A 60 -8.78 4.19 -11.96
C PHE A 60 -9.16 3.71 -10.56
N LEU A 61 -9.86 4.55 -9.79
CA LEU A 61 -10.40 4.15 -8.50
C LEU A 61 -11.34 2.95 -8.67
N ASP A 62 -12.31 3.09 -9.56
CA ASP A 62 -13.11 1.98 -10.06
C ASP A 62 -12.64 1.61 -11.48
N PRO A 63 -12.25 0.35 -11.76
CA PRO A 63 -12.32 -0.82 -10.87
C PRO A 63 -11.03 -1.16 -10.12
N ASP A 64 -9.86 -0.77 -10.64
CA ASP A 64 -8.56 -1.32 -10.24
C ASP A 64 -8.23 -1.10 -8.75
N ILE A 65 -8.33 0.13 -8.25
CA ILE A 65 -7.96 0.46 -6.86
C ILE A 65 -9.01 -0.04 -5.87
N CYS A 66 -10.30 -0.03 -6.26
CA CYS A 66 -11.39 -0.59 -5.50
C CYS A 66 -11.12 -2.07 -5.22
N MET A 67 -10.79 -2.84 -6.26
CA MET A 67 -10.44 -4.25 -6.16
C MET A 67 -9.17 -4.48 -5.34
N MET A 68 -8.13 -3.67 -5.55
CA MET A 68 -6.88 -3.74 -4.78
C MET A 68 -7.15 -3.59 -3.28
N ILE A 69 -7.97 -2.62 -2.89
CA ILE A 69 -8.28 -2.32 -1.49
C ILE A 69 -9.20 -3.40 -0.90
N ASP A 70 -10.21 -3.86 -1.63
CA ASP A 70 -11.09 -4.98 -1.23
C ASP A 70 -10.27 -6.26 -0.97
N ASN A 71 -9.18 -6.47 -1.71
CA ASN A 71 -8.24 -7.59 -1.54
C ASN A 71 -7.24 -7.39 -0.36
N TYR A 72 -7.65 -6.67 0.69
CA TYR A 72 -6.90 -6.50 1.95
C TYR A 72 -5.56 -5.77 1.82
N PHE A 73 -5.46 -4.75 0.96
CA PHE A 73 -4.25 -3.96 0.76
C PHE A 73 -3.53 -3.50 2.06
N PRO A 74 -4.22 -3.03 3.12
CA PRO A 74 -3.55 -2.68 4.38
C PRO A 74 -2.77 -3.84 5.01
N LYS A 75 -3.28 -5.07 4.90
CA LYS A 75 -2.61 -6.28 5.40
C LYS A 75 -1.41 -6.66 4.53
N GLU A 76 -1.46 -6.39 3.22
CA GLU A 76 -0.31 -6.57 2.34
C GLU A 76 0.82 -5.58 2.69
N ILE A 77 0.51 -4.30 2.92
CA ILE A 77 1.52 -3.34 3.42
C ILE A 77 2.14 -3.84 4.74
N ALA A 78 1.33 -4.39 5.64
CA ALA A 78 1.83 -4.99 6.88
C ALA A 78 2.80 -6.16 6.60
N LYS A 79 2.45 -7.08 5.69
CA LYS A 79 3.32 -8.19 5.28
C LYS A 79 4.65 -7.69 4.70
N LEU A 80 4.60 -6.68 3.83
CA LEU A 80 5.80 -6.06 3.25
C LEU A 80 6.69 -5.43 4.34
N SER A 81 6.09 -4.76 5.32
CA SER A 81 6.80 -4.21 6.49
C SER A 81 7.43 -5.28 7.39
N GLN A 82 6.94 -6.52 7.34
CA GLN A 82 7.51 -7.68 8.05
C GLN A 82 8.55 -8.47 7.23
N GLY A 83 8.92 -7.98 6.03
CA GLY A 83 9.91 -8.62 5.19
C GLY A 83 9.36 -9.77 4.35
N LYS A 84 8.04 -9.81 4.13
CA LYS A 84 7.40 -10.78 3.23
C LYS A 84 7.14 -10.13 1.87
N PRO A 85 7.26 -10.88 0.76
CA PRO A 85 6.89 -10.37 -0.55
C PRO A 85 5.38 -10.14 -0.63
N ILE A 86 4.99 -9.16 -1.44
CA ILE A 86 3.59 -8.92 -1.80
C ILE A 86 3.43 -8.74 -3.29
N GLU A 87 2.20 -8.92 -3.75
CA GLU A 87 1.77 -8.76 -5.13
C GLU A 87 0.59 -7.80 -5.14
N ILE A 88 0.65 -6.80 -6.02
CA ILE A 88 -0.43 -5.85 -6.24
C ILE A 88 -0.90 -6.05 -7.68
N ASP A 89 -2.09 -6.64 -7.82
CA ASP A 89 -2.68 -6.96 -9.11
C ASP A 89 -3.64 -5.85 -9.57
N PHE A 90 -3.50 -5.44 -10.82
CA PHE A 90 -4.35 -4.47 -11.50
C PHE A 90 -4.96 -5.18 -12.72
N GLY A 91 -5.89 -6.10 -12.43
CA GLY A 91 -6.44 -7.03 -13.40
C GLY A 91 -7.13 -6.36 -14.59
N GLU A 92 -7.84 -5.26 -14.36
CA GLU A 92 -8.55 -4.51 -15.42
C GLU A 92 -7.58 -3.68 -16.26
N SER A 93 -6.43 -3.35 -15.67
CA SER A 93 -5.31 -2.72 -16.34
C SER A 93 -4.23 -3.71 -16.84
N TRP A 94 -4.42 -5.02 -16.74
CA TRP A 94 -3.50 -6.05 -17.25
C TRP A 94 -2.04 -5.88 -16.82
N PHE A 95 -1.79 -5.56 -15.55
CA PHE A 95 -0.43 -5.56 -15.01
C PHE A 95 -0.40 -5.86 -13.51
N THR A 96 0.77 -6.29 -13.05
CA THR A 96 1.02 -6.62 -11.65
C THR A 96 2.33 -5.99 -11.21
N ILE A 97 2.38 -5.57 -9.94
CA ILE A 97 3.59 -5.12 -9.26
C ILE A 97 3.94 -6.13 -8.18
N MET A 98 5.12 -6.75 -8.28
CA MET A 98 5.66 -7.60 -7.21
C MET A 98 6.70 -6.81 -6.41
N LEU A 99 6.55 -6.81 -5.08
CA LEU A 99 7.47 -6.14 -4.16
C LEU A 99 8.16 -7.18 -3.28
N LEU A 100 9.46 -7.38 -3.50
CA LEU A 100 10.28 -8.33 -2.77
C LEU A 100 11.27 -7.58 -1.85
N PRO A 101 11.10 -7.66 -0.52
CA PRO A 101 12.05 -7.05 0.41
C PRO A 101 13.38 -7.81 0.42
N ILE A 102 14.49 -7.08 0.30
CA ILE A 102 15.87 -7.56 0.37
C ILE A 102 16.64 -6.61 1.30
N ASP A 103 16.90 -7.04 2.53
CA ASP A 103 17.48 -6.21 3.60
C ASP A 103 16.70 -4.88 3.80
N ASN A 104 17.36 -3.75 3.56
CA ASN A 104 16.79 -2.40 3.66
C ASN A 104 16.24 -1.88 2.32
N LYS A 105 16.09 -2.75 1.32
CA LYS A 105 15.61 -2.40 -0.01
C LYS A 105 14.38 -3.23 -0.38
N ILE A 106 13.69 -2.78 -1.42
CA ILE A 106 12.64 -3.55 -2.10
C ILE A 106 13.03 -3.65 -3.57
N ASN A 107 13.14 -4.89 -4.06
CA ASN A 107 13.17 -5.16 -5.49
C ASN A 107 11.72 -5.17 -5.99
N CYS A 108 11.44 -4.31 -6.95
CA CYS A 108 10.14 -4.11 -7.54
C CYS A 108 10.13 -4.66 -8.97
N THR A 109 9.30 -5.65 -9.23
CA THR A 109 9.08 -6.16 -10.59
C THR A 109 7.75 -5.65 -11.11
N TRP A 110 7.81 -4.90 -12.21
CA TRP A 110 6.65 -4.50 -13.01
C TRP A 110 6.42 -5.54 -14.09
N ILE A 111 5.25 -6.19 -14.10
CA ILE A 111 4.87 -7.21 -15.09
C ILE A 111 3.64 -6.70 -15.85
N LYS A 112 3.70 -6.57 -17.19
CA LYS A 112 2.48 -6.33 -18.00
C LYS A 112 2.12 -7.56 -18.82
N PHE A 113 0.81 -7.79 -18.92
CA PHE A 113 0.22 -8.86 -19.71
C PHE A 113 -0.39 -8.33 -21.01
N GLY A 114 -0.56 -9.20 -22.00
CA GLY A 114 -1.05 -8.85 -23.34
C GLY A 114 -0.51 -9.81 -24.40
N THR A 115 -0.18 -9.29 -25.59
CA THR A 115 0.38 -10.09 -26.69
C THR A 115 1.75 -10.71 -26.38
N SER A 116 2.47 -10.15 -25.41
CA SER A 116 3.72 -10.70 -24.88
C SER A 116 3.87 -10.26 -23.42
N CYS A 117 4.31 -11.17 -22.55
CA CYS A 117 4.70 -10.82 -21.18
C CYS A 117 5.99 -9.99 -21.23
N TRP A 118 6.00 -8.85 -20.55
CA TRP A 118 7.23 -8.09 -20.36
C TRP A 118 7.38 -7.66 -18.90
N GLU A 119 8.63 -7.69 -18.46
CA GLU A 119 9.02 -7.44 -17.08
C GLU A 119 10.08 -6.35 -17.02
N LYS A 120 9.98 -5.46 -16.03
CA LYS A 120 11.04 -4.53 -15.64
C LYS A 120 11.30 -4.64 -14.15
N GLN A 121 12.56 -4.51 -13.76
CA GLN A 121 12.98 -4.60 -12.36
C GLN A 121 13.64 -3.29 -11.92
N PHE A 122 13.33 -2.89 -10.69
CA PHE A 122 13.79 -1.66 -10.07
C PHE A 122 14.13 -1.93 -8.62
N GLU A 123 14.99 -1.11 -8.03
CA GLU A 123 15.38 -1.27 -6.63
C GLU A 123 15.21 0.06 -5.89
N PHE A 124 14.52 0.01 -4.76
CA PHE A 124 14.21 1.20 -3.96
C PHE A 124 14.55 1.00 -2.50
N ASP A 125 14.75 2.11 -1.79
CA ASP A 125 14.79 2.10 -0.32
C ASP A 125 13.45 1.61 0.23
N ARG A 126 13.52 0.71 1.21
CA ARG A 126 12.34 0.05 1.77
C ARG A 126 11.41 1.03 2.49
N THR A 127 11.98 1.99 3.22
CA THR A 127 11.20 3.00 3.93
C THR A 127 10.45 3.86 2.92
N HIS A 128 11.12 4.30 1.85
CA HIS A 128 10.47 5.08 0.80
C HIS A 128 9.26 4.38 0.18
N VAL A 129 9.38 3.09 -0.18
CA VAL A 129 8.25 2.33 -0.76
C VAL A 129 7.09 2.20 0.23
N LEU A 130 7.39 1.86 1.49
CA LEU A 130 6.36 1.74 2.53
C LEU A 130 5.65 3.07 2.79
N ASP A 131 6.38 4.18 2.81
CA ASP A 131 5.81 5.52 3.01
C ASP A 131 4.89 5.91 1.87
N VAL A 132 5.25 5.60 0.61
CA VAL A 132 4.38 5.85 -0.55
C VAL A 132 3.10 5.01 -0.49
N LEU A 133 3.20 3.70 -0.21
CA LEU A 133 2.02 2.83 -0.13
C LEU A 133 1.06 3.26 0.99
N ARG A 134 1.61 3.60 2.16
CA ARG A 134 0.82 4.08 3.31
C ARG A 134 0.23 5.46 3.05
N GLY A 135 1.01 6.37 2.47
CA GLY A 135 0.57 7.71 2.13
C GLY A 135 -0.59 7.69 1.15
N PHE A 136 -0.49 6.88 0.09
CA PHE A 136 -1.57 6.71 -0.87
C PHE A 136 -2.83 6.10 -0.22
N LEU A 137 -2.68 5.05 0.60
CA LEU A 137 -3.81 4.45 1.31
C LEU A 137 -4.52 5.46 2.23
N GLU A 138 -3.77 6.22 3.01
CA GLU A 138 -4.31 7.27 3.90
C GLU A 138 -5.02 8.36 3.09
N GLU A 139 -4.39 8.85 2.02
CA GLU A 139 -4.94 9.91 1.17
C GLU A 139 -6.29 9.51 0.57
N VAL A 140 -6.36 8.32 -0.04
CA VAL A 140 -7.57 7.81 -0.68
C VAL A 140 -8.67 7.56 0.34
N MET A 141 -8.35 6.99 1.49
CA MET A 141 -9.35 6.72 2.53
C MET A 141 -9.84 7.99 3.20
N GLN A 142 -8.95 8.95 3.45
CA GLN A 142 -9.35 10.26 3.97
C GLN A 142 -10.26 10.99 2.99
N LEU A 143 -10.01 10.87 1.69
CA LEU A 143 -10.88 11.44 0.67
C LEU A 143 -12.29 10.81 0.70
N ALA A 144 -12.40 9.50 0.94
CA ALA A 144 -13.69 8.84 1.11
C ALA A 144 -14.45 9.32 2.37
N VAL A 145 -13.72 9.55 3.47
CA VAL A 145 -14.27 10.17 4.70
C VAL A 145 -14.75 11.60 4.43
N ASP A 146 -13.92 12.42 3.77
CA ASP A 146 -14.23 13.83 3.49
C ASP A 146 -15.46 14.00 2.59
N LYS A 147 -15.74 12.99 1.76
CA LYS A 147 -16.93 12.93 0.90
C LYS A 147 -18.14 12.27 1.57
N GLY A 148 -17.97 11.75 2.78
CA GLY A 148 -19.06 11.19 3.59
C GLY A 148 -19.50 9.78 3.16
N TYR A 149 -18.67 9.04 2.43
CA TYR A 149 -18.98 7.66 2.04
C TYR A 149 -18.66 6.65 3.15
N ILE A 150 -17.66 6.94 3.98
CA ILE A 150 -17.27 6.14 5.15
C ILE A 150 -17.05 7.06 6.35
N THR A 151 -17.10 6.52 7.56
CA THR A 151 -16.77 7.30 8.77
C THR A 151 -15.26 7.30 9.06
N ALA A 152 -14.83 8.24 9.91
CA ALA A 152 -13.43 8.29 10.35
C ALA A 152 -13.05 7.03 11.16
N GLU A 153 -13.97 6.50 11.97
CA GLU A 153 -13.76 5.27 12.72
C GLU A 153 -13.59 4.06 11.81
N GLU A 154 -14.41 3.95 10.75
CA GLU A 154 -14.30 2.89 9.76
C GLU A 154 -12.96 2.95 9.02
N LYS A 155 -12.53 4.17 8.62
CA LYS A 155 -11.19 4.39 8.06
C LYS A 155 -10.12 3.87 9.01
N ASP A 156 -10.10 4.36 10.25
CA ASP A 156 -9.03 4.06 11.21
C ASP A 156 -8.95 2.56 11.51
N GLU A 157 -10.10 1.89 11.65
CA GLU A 157 -10.18 0.44 11.81
C GLU A 157 -9.56 -0.27 10.60
N PHE A 158 -10.00 0.11 9.38
CA PHE A 158 -9.59 -0.54 8.14
C PHE A 158 -8.10 -0.39 7.84
N ILE A 159 -7.54 0.81 7.98
CA ILE A 159 -6.14 1.08 7.61
C ILE A 159 -5.13 0.66 8.68
N SER A 160 -5.57 0.47 9.94
CA SER A 160 -4.71 0.15 11.07
C SER A 160 -3.66 -0.94 10.82
N PRO A 161 -3.94 -2.04 10.07
CA PRO A 161 -2.94 -3.07 9.82
C PRO A 161 -1.71 -2.56 9.06
N ALA A 162 -1.85 -1.57 8.17
CA ALA A 162 -0.74 -1.04 7.39
C ALA A 162 0.34 -0.35 8.26
N PHE A 163 -0.04 0.06 9.47
CA PHE A 163 0.79 0.84 10.40
C PHE A 163 1.23 0.04 11.63
N SER A 164 0.74 -1.20 11.82
CA SER A 164 1.02 -2.01 13.00
C SER A 164 2.41 -2.68 13.03
N GLY A 165 3.33 -2.30 12.12
CA GLY A 165 4.64 -2.94 11.93
C GLY A 165 5.85 -2.21 12.53
N ASN A 166 5.66 -1.09 13.26
CA ASN A 166 6.76 -0.23 13.74
C ASN A 166 7.30 -0.57 15.15
N THR A 167 6.92 -1.69 15.77
CA THR A 167 7.37 -2.01 17.14
C THR A 167 8.79 -2.58 17.27
N ASP A 168 9.55 -2.76 16.19
CA ASP A 168 10.94 -3.25 16.25
C ASP A 168 12.00 -2.15 16.02
N ALA A 169 11.83 -1.00 16.68
CA ALA A 169 12.93 -0.07 16.88
C ALA A 169 12.96 0.43 18.33
N VAL A 170 14.13 0.27 18.96
CA VAL A 170 14.59 0.94 20.19
C VAL A 170 14.32 0.20 21.51
N ALA A 171 14.73 -1.08 21.60
CA ALA A 171 15.30 -1.58 22.84
C ALA A 171 16.72 -0.98 22.98
N ILE A 172 16.82 0.21 23.56
CA ILE A 172 18.11 0.81 23.95
C ILE A 172 18.70 -0.10 25.02
N ALA A 173 19.68 -0.91 24.64
CA ALA A 173 20.61 -1.47 25.60
C ALA A 173 21.37 -0.29 26.22
N HIS A 174 20.96 0.13 27.41
CA HIS A 174 21.79 0.97 28.26
C HIS A 174 23.11 0.22 28.54
N PRO A 175 24.29 0.83 28.31
CA PRO A 175 25.51 0.30 28.88
C PRO A 175 25.43 0.51 30.40
N LEU A 176 25.48 -0.58 31.17
CA LEU A 176 25.73 -0.51 32.60
C LEU A 176 27.15 0.06 32.82
N PRO A 177 27.34 0.99 33.77
CA PRO A 177 28.64 1.60 34.00
C PRO A 177 29.61 0.61 34.65
N ASP A 178 30.88 0.77 34.27
CA ASP A 178 32.04 0.05 34.79
C ASP A 178 32.09 0.01 36.33
N GLY A 179 32.42 -1.18 36.84
CA GLY A 179 33.31 -1.32 37.98
C GLY A 179 32.67 -1.56 39.35
N VAL A 180 32.63 -2.84 39.77
CA VAL A 180 33.07 -3.22 41.12
C VAL A 180 33.74 -4.60 41.07
N THR A 181 35.05 -4.58 41.28
CA THR A 181 35.92 -5.73 41.55
C THR A 181 35.54 -6.38 42.89
N LYS A 182 35.19 -7.67 42.93
CA LYS A 182 35.29 -8.48 44.17
C LYS A 182 35.74 -9.93 43.91
N ARG A 183 37.03 -10.13 44.17
CA ARG A 183 37.75 -11.29 44.74
C ARG A 183 37.05 -12.65 44.71
N LEU A 184 37.60 -13.55 43.91
CA LEU A 184 37.58 -15.00 44.17
C LEU A 184 38.36 -15.29 45.47
N LYS A 185 37.75 -16.06 46.38
CA LYS A 185 38.46 -16.86 47.37
C LYS A 185 38.14 -18.34 47.07
N PRO A 186 39.15 -19.22 47.05
CA PRO A 186 38.95 -20.64 46.80
C PRO A 186 38.57 -21.37 48.09
N LEU A 187 37.75 -22.41 47.95
CA LEU A 187 37.81 -23.67 48.68
C LEU A 187 37.11 -24.74 47.83
#